data_AF-A0A960DQK1-F1
#
_entry.id   AF-A0A960DQK1-F1
#
_cell.length_a   1.000
_cell.length_b   1.000
_cell.length_c   1.000
_cell.angle_alpha   90.00
_cell.angle_beta   90.00
_cell.angle_gamma   90.00
#
_symmetry.space_group_name_H-M   'P 1'
#
loop_
_entity.id
_entity.type
_entity.pdbx_description
1 polymer ?
#
loop_
_entity_poly.entity_id
_entity_poly.type
_entity_poly.pdbx_seq_one_letter_code
_entity_poly.pdbx_strand_id
1 'polypeptide(L)' 'VVCHGGVIGAYLAHVFGIHRTAWLTVENTSVSQLRLSPAGPVVVTANDCHHLYDPVLGGA' A
#
# COMPACT_ATOMS: atom_id res chain seq x y z
N VAL A 1 1.10 10.48 -1.49
CA VAL A 1 -0.30 10.97 -1.59
C VAL A 1 -1.04 10.50 -0.36
N VAL A 2 -1.72 11.38 0.37
CA VAL A 2 -2.57 11.00 1.52
C VAL A 2 -4.01 10.93 1.01
N CYS A 3 -4.67 9.79 1.20
CA CYS A 3 -6.03 9.54 0.73
C CYS A 3 -6.64 8.32 1.45
N HIS A 4 -7.82 7.87 0.98
CA HIS A 4 -8.55 6.75 1.58
C HIS A 4 -8.21 5.41 0.92
N GLY A 5 -8.40 4.32 1.66
CA GLY A 5 -8.11 2.96 1.20
C GLY A 5 -8.77 2.58 -0.13
N GLY A 6 -9.99 3.06 -0.39
CA GLY A 6 -10.67 2.84 -1.68
C GLY A 6 -9.92 3.45 -2.86
N VAL A 7 -9.39 4.67 -2.70
CA VAL A 7 -8.61 5.36 -3.74
C VAL A 7 -7.27 4.66 -3.96
N ILE A 8 -6.61 4.27 -2.87
CA ILE A 8 -5.35 3.52 -2.93
C ILE A 8 -5.54 2.21 -3.69
N GLY A 9 -6.56 1.42 -3.32
CA GLY A 9 -6.87 0.15 -3.98
C GLY A 9 -7.21 0.31 -5.46
N ALA A 10 -8.02 1.33 -5.81
CA ALA A 10 -8.36 1.61 -7.21
C ALA A 10 -7.13 2.01 -8.05
N TYR A 11 -6.24 2.84 -7.49
CA TYR A 11 -5.01 3.24 -8.16
C TYR A 11 -4.08 2.05 -8.40
N LEU A 12 -3.87 1.20 -7.38
CA LEU A 12 -3.08 -0.03 -7.53
C LEU A 12 -3.68 -0.96 -8.60
N ALA A 13 -5.00 -1.15 -8.58
CA ALA A 13 -5.67 -1.98 -9.55
C ALA A 13 -5.51 -1.45 -10.98
N HIS A 14 -5.62 -0.14 -11.17
CA HIS A 14 -5.37 0.52 -12.45
C HIS A 14 -3.92 0.34 -12.92
N VAL A 15 -2.94 0.63 -12.05
CA VAL A 15 -1.51 0.58 -12.39
C VAL A 15 -1.05 -0.82 -12.77
N PHE A 16 -1.58 -1.85 -12.10
CA PHE A 16 -1.15 -3.25 -12.30
C PHE A 16 -2.12 -4.08 -13.14
N GLY A 17 -3.18 -3.49 -13.68
CA GLY A 17 -4.19 -4.23 -14.47
C GLY A 17 -4.95 -5.29 -13.67
N ILE A 18 -5.17 -5.07 -12.36
CA ILE A 18 -5.83 -6.03 -11.48
C ILE A 18 -7.35 -5.89 -11.63
N HIS A 19 -8.03 -6.98 -11.98
CA HIS A 19 -9.47 -7.00 -12.22
C HIS A 19 -10.33 -7.01 -10.94
N ARG A 20 -9.73 -7.14 -9.75
CA ARG A 20 -10.47 -7.19 -8.48
C ARG A 20 -10.45 -5.86 -7.75
N THR A 21 -11.63 -5.40 -7.35
CA THR A 21 -11.80 -4.38 -6.31
C THR A 21 -11.29 -4.94 -4.98
N ALA A 22 -10.56 -4.13 -4.19
CA ALA A 22 -9.98 -4.51 -2.90
C ALA A 22 -8.95 -5.66 -2.96
N TRP A 23 -8.00 -5.58 -3.91
CA TRP A 23 -6.85 -6.50 -3.98
C TRP A 23 -6.04 -6.63 -2.68
N LEU A 24 -6.02 -5.56 -1.88
CA LEU A 24 -5.23 -5.42 -0.66
C LEU A 24 -6.07 -4.71 0.40
N THR A 25 -5.98 -5.17 1.64
CA THR A 25 -6.46 -4.42 2.80
C THR A 25 -5.58 -3.19 3.01
N VAL A 26 -6.20 -2.01 3.13
CA VAL A 26 -5.48 -0.77 3.41
C VAL A 26 -5.85 -0.30 4.82
N GLU A 27 -4.91 -0.44 5.74
CA GLU A 27 -5.02 0.00 7.11
C GLU A 27 -4.85 1.52 7.22
N ASN A 28 -5.44 2.07 8.29
CA ASN A 28 -5.31 3.49 8.60
C ASN A 28 -3.84 3.85 8.78
N THR A 29 -3.46 4.99 8.22
CA THR A 29 -2.07 5.53 8.30
C THR A 29 -0.99 4.61 7.74
N SER A 30 -1.34 3.53 7.04
CA SER A 30 -0.39 2.67 6.33
C SER A 30 0.30 3.41 5.19
N VAL A 31 1.51 2.98 4.86
CA VAL A 31 2.31 3.51 3.76
C VAL A 31 2.38 2.47 2.64
N SER A 32 2.10 2.89 1.41
CA SER A 32 2.33 2.07 0.21
C SER A 32 3.28 2.80 -0.73
N GLN A 33 4.32 2.11 -1.19
CA GLN A 33 5.35 2.65 -2.08
C GLN A 33 5.37 1.87 -3.39
N LEU A 34 5.33 2.62 -4.49
CA LEU A 34 5.50 2.07 -5.83
C LEU A 34 6.73 2.69 -6.48
N ARG A 35 7.44 1.90 -7.27
CA ARG A 35 8.46 2.37 -8.20
C ARG A 35 7.93 2.23 -9.61
N LEU A 36 7.84 3.35 -10.33
CA LEU A 36 7.50 3.36 -11.74
C LEU A 36 8.80 3.40 -12.56
N SER A 37 8.94 2.50 -13.53
CA SER A 37 10.13 2.41 -14.37
C SER A 37 9.75 2.10 -15.82
N PRO A 38 10.66 2.26 -16.79
CA PRO A 38 10.41 1.86 -18.17
C PRO A 38 10.08 0.37 -18.35
N ALA A 39 10.57 -0.49 -17.45
CA ALA A 39 10.28 -1.93 -17.46
C ALA A 39 8.88 -2.27 -16.87
N GLY A 40 8.21 -1.28 -16.26
CA GLY A 40 6.91 -1.44 -15.63
C GLY A 40 6.87 -0.94 -14.18
N PRO A 41 5.67 -0.87 -13.60
CA PRO A 41 5.48 -0.56 -12.19
C PRO A 41 5.90 -1.74 -11.30
N VAL A 42 6.42 -1.44 -10.12
CA VAL A 42 6.78 -2.42 -9.09
C VAL A 42 6.25 -1.94 -7.75
N VAL A 43 5.62 -2.83 -6.99
CA VAL A 43 5.30 -2.59 -5.58
C VAL A 43 6.56 -2.74 -4.76
N VAL A 44 6.98 -1.68 -4.07
CA VAL A 44 8.13 -1.70 -3.14
C VAL A 44 7.64 -2.09 -1.76
N THR A 45 6.58 -1.42 -1.28
CA THR A 45 5.85 -1.77 -0.06
C THR A 45 4.36 -1.54 -0.28
N ALA A 46 3.52 -2.30 0.41
CA ALA A 46 2.08 -2.17 0.34
C ALA A 46 1.50 -2.39 1.73
N ASN A 47 0.61 -1.48 2.15
CA ASN A 47 -0.02 -1.51 3.48
C ASN A 47 0.99 -1.61 4.65
N ASP A 48 2.09 -0.86 4.58
CA ASP A 48 3.13 -0.90 5.62
C ASP A 48 2.72 -0.06 6.85
N CYS A 49 2.57 -0.76 7.98
CA CYS A 49 2.25 -0.18 9.28
C CYS A 49 3.35 -0.39 10.31
N HIS A 50 4.58 -0.75 9.92
CA HIS A 50 5.66 -1.01 10.91
C HIS A 50 5.88 0.17 11.85
N HIS A 51 5.78 1.41 11.38
CA HIS A 51 5.91 2.59 12.21
C HIS A 51 4.80 2.78 13.26
N LEU A 52 3.67 2.06 13.15
CA LEU A 52 2.55 2.09 14.10
C LEU A 52 2.62 0.93 15.09
N TYR A 53 3.14 -0.21 14.65
CA TYR A 53 3.04 -1.48 15.38
C TYR A 53 4.41 -2.12 15.65
N ASP A 54 5.50 -1.37 15.56
CA ASP A 54 6.85 -1.88 15.79
C ASP A 54 6.90 -2.63 17.14
N PRO A 55 6.98 -3.98 17.12
CA PRO A 55 6.93 -4.76 18.34
C PRO A 55 8.20 -4.57 19.18
N VAL A 56 9.26 -3.95 18.64
CA VAL A 56 10.45 -3.57 19.40
C VAL A 56 10.16 -2.36 20.32
N LEU A 57 9.17 -1.52 19.97
CA LEU A 57 8.75 -0.37 20.77
C LEU A 57 7.52 -0.67 21.64
N GLY A 58 6.89 -1.83 21.47
CA GLY A 58 5.79 -2.31 22.30
C GLY A 58 6.30 -2.78 23.66
N GLY A 59 6.28 -1.89 24.66
CA GLY A 59 6.49 -2.25 26.05
C GLY A 59 5.48 -3.29 26.53
N ALA A 60 5.97 -4.27 27.29
CA ALA A 60 5.17 -5.22 28.05
C ALA A 60 4.19 -4.55 29.02
#